data_AF-A0A853ABV5-F1
#
_entry.id   AF-A0A853ABV5-F1
#
_cell.length_a   1.000
_cell.length_b   1.000
_cell.length_c   1.000
_cell.angle_alpha   90.00
_cell.angle_beta   90.00
_cell.angle_gamma   90.00
#
_symmetry.space_group_name_H-M   'P 1'
#
loop_
_entity.id
_entity.type
_entity.pdbx_description
1 polymer ?
#
loop_
_entity_poly.entity_id
_entity_poly.type
_entity_poly.pdbx_seq_one_letter_code
_entity_poly.pdbx_strand_id
1 'polypeptide(L)'
;MSEERRQQQRLEISRHAVRLFREQGVAATSGEQIAKVAGVSERTLWRHFHTKESCVEPLLTKTIDAFQDVLRSWPPELELAEHLRQAYTLVPESSQTDVEAVLQIIRMTHDEPTLRALYLVLRERAEPTFVDVLAERLGAPREALEVRMLAAAVSAALREATDELVVLTADGVDPDVLAEHRERLADALRSITSAPIGPRRQGSR
;
A
#
# COMPACT_ATOMS: atom_id res chain seq x y z
N MET A 1 -27.24 -8.37 5.26
CA MET A 1 -26.00 -7.83 5.85
C MET A 1 -25.70 -6.53 5.13
N SER A 2 -25.46 -5.43 5.85
CA SER A 2 -24.98 -4.18 5.22
C SER A 2 -23.62 -4.42 4.54
N GLU A 3 -23.28 -3.63 3.51
CA GLU A 3 -21.98 -3.70 2.84
C GLU A 3 -20.83 -3.46 3.84
N GLU A 4 -20.99 -2.52 4.77
CA GLU A 4 -20.03 -2.28 5.86
C GLU A 4 -19.80 -3.52 6.73
N ARG A 5 -20.88 -4.22 7.07
CA ARG A 5 -20.84 -5.45 7.88
C ARG A 5 -20.09 -6.56 7.13
N ARG A 6 -20.22 -6.59 5.81
CA ARG A 6 -19.51 -7.54 4.93
C ARG A 6 -18.03 -7.19 4.86
N GLN A 7 -17.68 -5.91 4.69
CA GLN A 7 -16.28 -5.45 4.64
C GLN A 7 -15.57 -5.71 5.98
N GLN A 8 -16.23 -5.43 7.10
CA GLN A 8 -15.68 -5.72 8.43
C GLN A 8 -15.40 -7.22 8.59
N GLN A 9 -16.34 -8.09 8.19
CA GLN A 9 -16.13 -9.53 8.27
C GLN A 9 -14.96 -10.00 7.40
N ARG A 10 -14.81 -9.44 6.19
CA ARG A 10 -13.66 -9.73 5.32
C ARG A 10 -12.34 -9.29 5.95
N LEU A 11 -12.33 -8.12 6.61
CA LEU A 11 -11.15 -7.60 7.28
C LEU A 11 -10.72 -8.47 8.47
N GLU A 12 -11.67 -8.92 9.30
CA GLU A 12 -11.35 -9.84 10.41
C GLU A 12 -10.79 -11.17 9.90
N ILE A 13 -11.41 -11.75 8.86
CA ILE A 13 -10.88 -12.96 8.22
C ILE A 13 -9.45 -12.74 7.72
N SER A 14 -9.19 -11.56 7.11
CA SER A 14 -7.87 -11.21 6.60
C SER A 14 -6.81 -11.18 7.70
N ARG A 15 -7.10 -10.52 8.84
CA ARG A 15 -6.20 -10.49 10.00
C ARG A 15 -5.89 -11.89 10.52
N HIS A 16 -6.89 -12.75 10.60
CA HIS A 16 -6.70 -14.15 11.01
C HIS A 16 -5.86 -14.95 10.03
N ALA A 17 -6.09 -14.78 8.72
CA ALA A 17 -5.31 -15.46 7.68
C ALA A 17 -3.84 -15.04 7.71
N VAL A 18 -3.55 -13.73 7.79
CA VAL A 18 -2.19 -13.21 7.86
C VAL A 18 -1.47 -13.73 9.11
N ARG A 19 -2.15 -13.76 10.26
CA ARG A 19 -1.59 -14.32 11.49
C ARG A 19 -1.17 -15.79 11.32
N LEU A 20 -2.04 -16.62 10.74
CA LEU A 20 -1.73 -18.02 10.48
C LEU A 20 -0.60 -18.19 9.45
N PHE A 21 -0.62 -17.41 8.37
CA PHE A 21 0.45 -17.44 7.37
C PHE A 21 1.80 -17.10 7.97
N ARG A 22 1.87 -16.11 8.87
CA ARG A 22 3.07 -15.76 9.61
C ARG A 22 3.53 -16.88 10.56
N GLU A 23 2.61 -17.52 11.28
CA GLU A 23 2.93 -18.49 12.34
C GLU A 23 3.37 -19.87 11.82
N GLN A 24 2.81 -20.32 10.71
CA GLN A 24 3.05 -21.68 10.19
C GLN A 24 3.38 -21.73 8.69
N GLY A 25 3.43 -20.57 8.01
CA GLY A 25 3.64 -20.48 6.56
C GLY A 25 2.34 -20.58 5.75
N VAL A 26 2.35 -20.03 4.53
CA VAL A 26 1.18 -20.04 3.63
C VAL A 26 0.86 -21.47 3.19
N ALA A 27 1.87 -22.25 2.81
CA ALA A 27 1.71 -23.64 2.36
C ALA A 27 1.00 -24.52 3.39
N ALA A 28 1.41 -24.46 4.66
CA ALA A 28 0.85 -25.28 5.74
C ALA A 28 -0.51 -24.79 6.26
N THR A 29 -0.95 -23.60 5.84
CA THR A 29 -2.25 -23.05 6.24
C THR A 29 -3.37 -23.50 5.31
N SER A 30 -4.46 -24.03 5.88
CA SER A 30 -5.67 -24.41 5.14
C SER A 30 -6.79 -23.39 5.31
N GLY A 31 -7.74 -23.36 4.37
CA GLY A 31 -8.94 -22.54 4.51
C GLY A 31 -9.84 -22.97 5.67
N GLU A 32 -9.87 -24.26 6.00
CA GLU A 32 -10.57 -24.77 7.19
C GLU A 32 -9.99 -24.15 8.48
N GLN A 33 -8.66 -24.11 8.62
CA GLN A 33 -7.99 -23.48 9.76
C GLN A 33 -8.34 -21.99 9.86
N ILE A 34 -8.28 -21.26 8.73
CA ILE A 34 -8.65 -19.84 8.65
C ILE A 34 -10.12 -19.65 9.09
N ALA A 35 -11.04 -20.43 8.52
CA ALA A 35 -12.46 -20.35 8.83
C ALA A 35 -12.72 -20.60 10.33
N LYS A 36 -12.08 -21.63 10.89
CA LYS A 36 -12.17 -21.99 12.31
C LYS A 36 -11.71 -20.85 13.22
N VAL A 37 -10.53 -20.28 12.99
CA VAL A 37 -10.01 -19.19 13.85
C VAL A 37 -10.80 -17.89 13.69
N ALA A 38 -11.38 -17.66 12.51
CA ALA A 38 -12.23 -16.51 12.23
C ALA A 38 -13.68 -16.69 12.66
N GLY A 39 -14.05 -17.85 13.22
CA GLY A 39 -15.40 -18.13 13.71
C GLY A 39 -16.46 -18.20 12.60
N VAL A 40 -16.08 -18.60 11.38
CA VAL A 40 -16.98 -18.76 10.24
C VAL A 40 -16.94 -20.18 9.67
N SER A 41 -17.97 -20.57 8.92
CA SER A 41 -17.92 -21.82 8.14
C SER A 41 -17.03 -21.67 6.91
N GLU A 42 -16.44 -22.77 6.43
CA GLU A 42 -15.71 -22.78 5.15
C GLU A 42 -16.58 -22.29 3.98
N ARG A 43 -17.85 -22.70 3.94
CA ARG A 43 -18.82 -22.18 2.95
C ARG A 43 -18.92 -20.65 3.00
N THR A 44 -18.83 -20.07 4.20
CA THR A 44 -18.83 -18.61 4.36
C THR A 44 -17.51 -18.01 3.89
N LEU A 45 -16.37 -18.59 4.26
CA LEU A 45 -15.05 -18.16 3.79
C LEU A 45 -15.00 -18.11 2.26
N TRP A 46 -15.37 -19.21 1.59
CA TRP A 46 -15.33 -19.33 0.12
C TRP A 46 -16.39 -18.51 -0.61
N ARG A 47 -17.40 -17.99 0.10
CA ARG A 47 -18.31 -16.96 -0.44
C ARG A 47 -17.63 -15.59 -0.55
N HIS A 48 -16.60 -15.34 0.25
CA HIS A 48 -15.88 -14.06 0.29
C HIS A 48 -14.56 -14.08 -0.48
N PHE A 49 -13.92 -15.26 -0.59
CA PHE A 49 -12.56 -15.42 -1.08
C PHE A 49 -12.47 -16.59 -2.06
N HIS A 50 -11.68 -16.43 -3.12
CA HIS A 50 -11.50 -17.46 -4.14
C HIS A 50 -10.45 -18.50 -3.73
N THR A 51 -9.42 -18.06 -3.00
CA THR A 51 -8.35 -18.92 -2.49
C THR A 51 -7.97 -18.51 -1.06
N LYS A 52 -7.18 -19.33 -0.36
CA LYS A 52 -6.65 -18.95 0.95
C LYS A 52 -5.78 -17.69 0.85
N GLU A 53 -4.98 -17.56 -0.21
CA GLU A 53 -4.10 -16.42 -0.45
C GLU A 53 -4.89 -15.13 -0.64
N SER A 54 -6.03 -15.17 -1.35
CA SER A 54 -6.92 -14.01 -1.52
C SER A 54 -7.49 -13.46 -0.20
N CYS A 55 -7.36 -14.20 0.91
CA CYS A 55 -7.73 -13.71 2.23
C CYS A 55 -6.88 -12.51 2.68
N VAL A 56 -5.69 -12.25 2.11
CA VAL A 56 -4.89 -11.06 2.46
C VAL A 56 -5.38 -9.77 1.81
N GLU A 57 -6.18 -9.87 0.75
CA GLU A 57 -6.60 -8.70 -0.06
C GLU A 57 -7.27 -7.60 0.78
N PRO A 58 -8.18 -7.87 1.73
CA PRO A 58 -8.86 -6.80 2.47
C PRO A 58 -7.92 -5.88 3.25
N LEU A 59 -6.86 -6.40 3.86
CA LEU A 59 -5.87 -5.59 4.56
C LEU A 59 -5.05 -4.72 3.58
N LEU A 60 -4.63 -5.30 2.46
CA LEU A 60 -3.92 -4.58 1.40
C LEU A 60 -4.79 -3.47 0.80
N THR A 61 -6.03 -3.80 0.43
CA THR A 61 -7.00 -2.85 -0.12
C THR A 61 -7.28 -1.73 0.86
N LYS A 62 -7.56 -2.02 2.13
CA LYS A 62 -7.79 -0.97 3.15
C LYS A 62 -6.61 0.00 3.24
N THR A 63 -5.38 -0.51 3.18
CA THR A 63 -4.18 0.33 3.29
C THR A 63 -3.96 1.17 2.04
N ILE A 64 -4.19 0.59 0.86
CA ILE A 64 -4.13 1.29 -0.41
C ILE A 64 -5.20 2.39 -0.48
N ASP A 65 -6.44 2.09 -0.09
CA ASP A 65 -7.55 3.03 -0.09
C ASP A 65 -7.27 4.19 0.87
N ALA A 66 -6.78 3.91 2.09
CA ALA A 66 -6.39 4.94 3.05
C ALA A 66 -5.29 5.85 2.48
N PHE A 67 -4.30 5.28 1.78
CA PHE A 67 -3.26 6.06 1.12
C PHE A 67 -3.81 6.92 -0.03
N GLN A 68 -4.75 6.40 -0.80
CA GLN A 68 -5.43 7.16 -1.84
C GLN A 68 -6.23 8.34 -1.27
N ASP A 69 -6.90 8.15 -0.13
CA ASP A 69 -7.65 9.22 0.54
C ASP A 69 -6.71 10.31 1.07
N VAL A 70 -5.53 9.92 1.57
CA VAL A 70 -4.46 10.87 1.89
C VAL A 70 -4.08 11.66 0.63
N LEU A 71 -3.82 11.03 -0.51
CA LEU A 71 -3.48 11.77 -1.73
C LEU A 71 -4.59 12.71 -2.21
N ARG A 72 -5.85 12.27 -2.16
CA ARG A 72 -7.01 13.09 -2.57
C ARG A 72 -7.22 14.30 -1.67
N SER A 73 -6.82 14.21 -0.41
CA SER A 73 -6.92 15.31 0.56
C SER A 73 -5.74 16.30 0.51
N TRP A 74 -4.85 16.19 -0.49
CA TRP A 74 -3.66 17.02 -0.63
C TRP A 74 -4.01 18.53 -0.76
N PRO A 75 -3.65 19.38 0.22
CA PRO A 75 -3.94 20.82 0.15
C PRO A 75 -3.18 21.53 -0.97
N PRO A 76 -3.76 22.55 -1.63
CA PRO A 76 -3.11 23.31 -2.71
C PRO A 76 -1.82 24.03 -2.26
N GLU A 77 -1.73 24.42 -0.99
CA GLU A 77 -0.62 25.21 -0.44
C GLU A 77 0.60 24.37 -0.02
N LEU A 78 0.45 23.05 0.06
CA LEU A 78 1.51 22.15 0.51
C LEU A 78 2.21 21.47 -0.67
N GLU A 79 3.51 21.24 -0.53
CA GLU A 79 4.23 20.30 -1.39
C GLU A 79 3.79 18.86 -1.10
N LEU A 80 3.80 18.00 -2.12
CA LEU A 80 3.35 16.60 -2.00
C LEU A 80 4.10 15.84 -0.89
N ALA A 81 5.42 16.03 -0.83
CA ALA A 81 6.26 15.38 0.17
C ALA A 81 5.91 15.80 1.59
N GLU A 82 5.66 17.09 1.81
CA GLU A 82 5.26 17.61 3.12
C GLU A 82 3.88 17.09 3.53
N HIS A 83 2.94 17.05 2.59
CA HIS A 83 1.62 16.47 2.82
C HIS A 83 1.69 15.00 3.22
N LEU A 84 2.46 14.19 2.49
CA LEU A 84 2.64 12.77 2.79
C LEU A 84 3.37 12.56 4.13
N ARG A 85 4.37 13.40 4.44
CA ARG A 85 5.06 13.40 5.73
C ARG A 85 4.09 13.65 6.89
N GLN A 86 3.19 14.61 6.76
CA GLN A 86 2.18 14.90 7.79
C GLN A 86 1.19 13.74 7.96
N ALA A 87 0.74 13.14 6.85
CA ALA A 87 -0.22 12.04 6.87
C ALA A 87 0.28 10.78 7.60
N TYR A 88 1.59 10.48 7.54
CA TYR A 88 2.20 9.38 8.29
C TYR A 88 2.02 9.51 9.82
N THR A 89 1.87 10.73 10.34
CA THR A 89 1.76 10.99 11.78
C THR A 89 0.35 10.75 12.32
N LEU A 90 -0.65 10.68 11.44
CA LEU A 90 -2.07 10.57 11.82
C LEU A 90 -2.57 9.12 11.94
N VAL A 91 -1.68 8.13 11.81
CA VAL A 91 -2.05 6.70 11.87
C VAL A 91 -2.43 6.32 13.31
N PRO A 92 -3.70 5.98 13.59
CA PRO A 92 -4.13 5.59 14.94
C PRO A 92 -3.47 4.29 15.41
N GLU A 93 -3.36 4.07 16.72
CA GLU A 93 -2.83 2.81 17.30
C GLU A 93 -3.54 1.56 16.75
N SER A 94 -4.86 1.63 16.55
CA SER A 94 -5.64 0.53 15.97
C SER A 94 -5.26 0.20 14.52
N SER A 95 -4.68 1.16 13.80
CA SER A 95 -4.13 0.97 12.45
C SER A 95 -2.69 0.43 12.48
N GLN A 96 -1.95 0.55 13.59
CA GLN A 96 -0.59 0.01 13.69
C GLN A 96 -0.58 -1.52 13.58
N THR A 97 -1.59 -2.21 14.14
CA THR A 97 -1.73 -3.67 13.97
C THR A 97 -2.00 -4.07 12.52
N ASP A 98 -2.79 -3.27 11.79
CA ASP A 98 -3.05 -3.53 10.37
C ASP A 98 -1.81 -3.22 9.51
N VAL A 99 -1.05 -2.16 9.84
CA VAL A 99 0.24 -1.84 9.19
C VAL A 99 1.23 -2.98 9.38
N GLU A 100 1.40 -3.48 10.61
CA GLU A 100 2.24 -4.65 10.87
C GLU A 100 1.81 -5.86 10.05
N ALA A 101 0.50 -6.15 10.01
CA ALA A 101 -0.03 -7.25 9.21
C ALA A 101 0.26 -7.07 7.70
N VAL A 102 0.19 -5.85 7.19
CA VAL A 102 0.54 -5.54 5.79
C VAL A 102 2.04 -5.70 5.53
N LEU A 103 2.91 -5.22 6.42
CA LEU A 103 4.35 -5.45 6.29
C LEU A 103 4.67 -6.95 6.31
N GLN A 104 3.99 -7.74 7.12
CA GLN A 104 4.09 -9.21 7.11
C GLN A 104 3.64 -9.81 5.78
N ILE A 105 2.52 -9.34 5.21
CA ILE A 105 2.08 -9.78 3.87
C ILE A 105 3.18 -9.51 2.84
N ILE A 106 3.73 -8.29 2.84
CA ILE A 106 4.75 -7.88 1.87
C ILE A 106 6.03 -8.70 2.05
N ARG A 107 6.48 -8.95 3.29
CA ARG A 107 7.58 -9.89 3.59
C ARG A 107 7.37 -11.25 2.94
N MET A 108 6.19 -11.85 3.13
CA MET A 108 5.88 -13.18 2.58
C MET A 108 5.90 -13.21 1.05
N THR A 109 5.72 -12.07 0.36
CA THR A 109 5.78 -12.04 -1.13
C THR A 109 7.15 -12.40 -1.70
N HIS A 110 8.22 -12.35 -0.90
CA HIS A 110 9.54 -12.78 -1.31
C HIS A 110 9.52 -14.28 -1.67
N ASP A 111 8.98 -15.11 -0.78
CA ASP A 111 8.99 -16.56 -0.91
C ASP A 111 7.68 -17.14 -1.50
N GLU A 112 6.60 -16.35 -1.53
CA GLU A 112 5.26 -16.80 -1.95
C GLU A 112 4.80 -16.10 -3.24
N PRO A 113 4.96 -16.74 -4.42
CA PRO A 113 4.65 -16.12 -5.72
C PRO A 113 3.19 -15.68 -5.88
N THR A 114 2.25 -16.44 -5.31
CA THR A 114 0.82 -16.12 -5.37
C THR A 114 0.50 -14.84 -4.61
N LEU A 115 1.10 -14.65 -3.42
CA LEU A 115 0.94 -13.41 -2.66
C LEU A 115 1.60 -12.24 -3.39
N ARG A 116 2.77 -12.46 -4.00
CA ARG A 116 3.43 -11.44 -4.82
C ARG A 116 2.56 -10.98 -5.98
N ALA A 117 1.94 -11.90 -6.70
CA ALA A 117 1.03 -11.57 -7.80
C ALA A 117 -0.17 -10.75 -7.32
N LEU A 118 -0.82 -11.15 -6.22
CA LEU A 118 -1.93 -10.40 -5.63
C LEU A 118 -1.53 -8.98 -5.20
N TYR A 119 -0.38 -8.85 -4.55
CA TYR A 119 0.16 -7.56 -4.10
C TYR A 119 0.44 -6.62 -5.29
N LEU A 120 1.09 -7.11 -6.34
CA LEU A 120 1.40 -6.32 -7.53
C LEU A 120 0.13 -5.84 -8.25
N VAL A 121 -0.87 -6.71 -8.41
CA VAL A 121 -2.16 -6.35 -9.03
C VAL A 121 -2.89 -5.28 -8.21
N LEU A 122 -2.91 -5.40 -6.88
CA LEU A 122 -3.54 -4.40 -6.02
C LEU A 122 -2.80 -3.05 -6.07
N ARG A 123 -1.47 -3.07 -6.11
CA ARG A 123 -0.67 -1.84 -6.29
C ARG A 123 -0.92 -1.17 -7.62
N GLU A 124 -0.95 -1.93 -8.72
CA GLU A 124 -1.20 -1.39 -10.05
C GLU A 124 -2.57 -0.71 -10.14
N ARG A 125 -3.59 -1.27 -9.48
CA ARG A 125 -4.92 -0.64 -9.37
C ARG A 125 -4.91 0.71 -8.66
N ALA A 126 -3.88 1.02 -7.87
CA ALA A 126 -3.77 2.30 -7.19
C ALA A 126 -3.23 3.42 -8.10
N GLU A 127 -2.48 3.07 -9.16
CA GLU A 127 -1.77 4.00 -10.04
C GLU A 127 -2.67 5.08 -10.68
N PRO A 128 -3.90 4.76 -11.17
CA PRO A 128 -4.78 5.78 -11.74
C PRO A 128 -5.12 6.93 -10.80
N THR A 129 -5.14 6.71 -9.48
CA THR A 129 -5.41 7.79 -8.52
C THR A 129 -4.28 8.81 -8.49
N PHE A 130 -3.02 8.38 -8.61
CA PHE A 130 -1.89 9.33 -8.71
C PHE A 130 -1.99 10.17 -9.96
N VAL A 131 -2.33 9.55 -11.09
CA VAL A 131 -2.52 10.25 -12.37
C VAL A 131 -3.59 11.33 -12.22
N ASP A 132 -4.74 10.99 -11.64
CA ASP A 132 -5.86 11.92 -11.48
C ASP A 132 -5.50 13.10 -10.56
N VAL A 133 -4.91 12.82 -9.40
CA VAL A 133 -4.50 13.87 -8.43
C VAL A 133 -3.41 14.78 -9.01
N LEU A 134 -2.42 14.22 -9.71
CA LEU A 134 -1.33 15.00 -10.30
C LEU A 134 -1.79 15.79 -11.52
N ALA A 135 -2.70 15.25 -12.33
CA ALA A 135 -3.30 15.96 -13.46
C ALA A 135 -4.00 17.24 -12.98
N GLU A 136 -4.84 17.12 -11.95
CA GLU A 136 -5.53 18.25 -11.33
C GLU A 136 -4.51 19.27 -10.79
N ARG A 137 -3.49 18.81 -10.07
CA ARG A 137 -2.45 19.68 -9.49
C ARG A 137 -1.69 20.48 -10.55
N LEU A 138 -1.37 19.85 -11.68
CA LEU A 138 -0.59 20.47 -12.75
C LEU A 138 -1.45 21.27 -13.72
N GLY A 139 -2.79 21.22 -13.60
CA GLY A 139 -3.71 21.82 -14.57
C GLY A 139 -3.56 21.22 -15.98
N ALA A 140 -3.21 19.93 -16.05
CA ALA A 140 -2.86 19.23 -17.29
C ALA A 140 -3.80 18.03 -17.54
N PRO A 141 -4.00 17.61 -18.81
CA PRO A 141 -4.76 16.39 -19.11
C PRO A 141 -4.10 15.15 -18.50
N ARG A 142 -4.91 14.20 -18.01
CA ARG A 142 -4.41 12.93 -17.42
C ARG A 142 -3.58 12.08 -18.41
N GLU A 143 -3.83 12.24 -19.71
CA GLU A 143 -3.13 11.54 -20.79
C GLU A 143 -1.77 12.15 -21.10
N ALA A 144 -1.48 13.35 -20.60
CA ALA A 144 -0.21 14.02 -20.81
C ALA A 144 0.94 13.13 -20.32
N LEU A 145 1.97 12.99 -21.15
CA LEU A 145 3.10 12.10 -20.88
C LEU A 145 3.79 12.49 -19.57
N GLU A 146 3.92 13.79 -19.31
CA GLU A 146 4.52 14.35 -18.11
C GLU A 146 3.76 13.95 -16.84
N VAL A 147 2.42 13.99 -16.86
CA VAL A 147 1.57 13.55 -15.73
C VAL A 147 1.78 12.06 -15.47
N ARG A 148 1.72 11.25 -16.52
CA ARG A 148 1.88 9.79 -16.41
C ARG A 148 3.28 9.41 -15.92
N MET A 149 4.32 10.09 -16.40
CA MET A 149 5.69 9.87 -15.96
C MET A 149 5.87 10.24 -14.49
N LEU A 150 5.31 11.37 -14.05
CA LEU A 150 5.39 11.77 -12.65
C LEU A 150 4.63 10.79 -11.73
N ALA A 151 3.43 10.36 -12.14
CA ALA A 151 2.65 9.36 -11.40
C ALA A 151 3.39 8.03 -11.27
N ALA A 152 4.02 7.56 -12.36
CA ALA A 152 4.83 6.35 -12.34
C ALA A 152 6.07 6.50 -11.45
N ALA A 153 6.75 7.65 -11.49
CA ALA A 153 7.92 7.92 -10.66
C ALA A 153 7.57 7.95 -9.17
N VAL A 154 6.48 8.61 -8.79
CA VAL A 154 5.97 8.62 -7.40
C VAL A 154 5.57 7.20 -6.96
N SER A 155 4.87 6.45 -7.81
CA SER A 155 4.46 5.06 -7.53
C SER A 155 5.67 4.14 -7.30
N ALA A 156 6.74 4.32 -8.09
CA ALA A 156 8.00 3.61 -7.95
C ALA A 156 8.72 3.99 -6.65
N ALA A 157 8.83 5.28 -6.32
CA ALA A 157 9.44 5.73 -5.08
C ALA A 157 8.75 5.15 -3.84
N LEU A 158 7.42 5.16 -3.84
CA LEU A 158 6.64 4.55 -2.76
C LEU A 158 6.82 3.02 -2.70
N ARG A 159 7.03 2.35 -3.84
CA ARG A 159 7.36 0.92 -3.86
C ARG A 159 8.68 0.65 -3.16
N GLU A 160 9.75 1.30 -3.63
CA GLU A 160 11.08 1.09 -3.07
C GLU A 160 11.14 1.45 -1.59
N ALA A 161 10.46 2.53 -1.18
CA ALA A 161 10.32 2.89 0.22
C ALA A 161 9.60 1.78 1.03
N THR A 162 8.49 1.25 0.52
CA THR A 162 7.79 0.15 1.21
C THR A 162 8.68 -1.09 1.36
N ASP A 163 9.40 -1.45 0.29
CA ASP A 163 10.29 -2.62 0.29
C ASP A 163 11.48 -2.43 1.24
N GLU A 164 12.06 -1.22 1.30
CA GLU A 164 13.09 -0.86 2.29
C GLU A 164 12.55 -0.97 3.73
N LEU A 165 11.36 -0.42 3.99
CA LEU A 165 10.74 -0.48 5.31
C LEU A 165 10.49 -1.91 5.76
N VAL A 166 10.08 -2.78 4.84
CA VAL A 166 9.88 -4.21 5.08
C VAL A 166 11.17 -4.90 5.56
N VAL A 167 12.31 -4.54 4.98
CA VAL A 167 13.64 -5.04 5.38
C VAL A 167 14.03 -4.48 6.75
N LEU A 168 13.86 -3.17 6.97
CA LEU A 168 14.22 -2.51 8.22
C LEU A 168 13.39 -2.98 9.43
N THR A 169 12.17 -3.46 9.19
CA THR A 169 11.24 -3.92 10.24
C THR A 169 11.18 -5.44 10.37
N ALA A 170 12.17 -6.17 9.83
CA ALA A 170 12.19 -7.62 9.88
C ALA A 170 12.16 -8.18 11.31
N ASP A 171 12.83 -7.51 12.25
CA ASP A 171 12.91 -7.90 13.67
C ASP A 171 11.83 -7.23 14.55
N GLY A 172 10.87 -6.54 13.92
CA GLY A 172 9.80 -5.80 14.59
C GLY A 172 9.72 -4.34 14.13
N VAL A 173 8.65 -3.66 14.55
CA VAL A 173 8.40 -2.26 14.21
C VAL A 173 8.88 -1.37 15.35
N ASP A 174 10.00 -0.70 15.11
CA ASP A 174 10.53 0.36 15.98
C ASP A 174 9.95 1.72 15.53
N PRO A 175 9.31 2.49 16.43
CA PRO A 175 8.82 3.84 16.13
C PRO A 175 9.86 4.78 15.54
N ASP A 176 11.13 4.69 15.96
CA ASP A 176 12.20 5.55 15.46
C ASP A 176 12.57 5.20 14.01
N VAL A 177 12.56 3.90 13.67
CA VAL A 177 12.74 3.43 12.29
C VAL A 177 11.61 3.91 11.38
N LEU A 178 10.36 3.90 11.86
CA LEU A 178 9.23 4.45 11.11
C LEU A 178 9.36 5.96 10.89
N ALA A 179 9.81 6.70 11.91
CA ALA A 179 10.01 8.14 11.82
C ALA A 179 11.13 8.49 10.82
N GLU A 180 12.25 7.77 10.87
CA GLU A 180 13.35 7.96 9.92
C GLU A 180 12.93 7.59 8.49
N HIS A 181 12.24 6.47 8.32
CA HIS A 181 11.72 6.03 7.03
C HIS A 181 10.80 7.08 6.39
N ARG A 182 9.93 7.70 7.18
CA ARG A 182 9.05 8.80 6.76
C ARG A 182 9.84 9.99 6.22
N GLU A 183 10.87 10.44 6.94
CA GLU A 183 11.68 11.59 6.49
C GLU A 183 12.44 11.25 5.19
N ARG A 184 13.02 10.05 5.09
CA ARG A 184 13.68 9.58 3.86
C ARG A 184 12.73 9.54 2.66
N LEU A 185 11.51 9.03 2.84
CA LEU A 185 10.49 9.02 1.79
C LEU A 185 10.13 10.46 1.36
N ALA A 186 9.95 11.39 2.30
CA ALA A 186 9.66 12.78 1.99
C ALA A 186 10.80 13.45 1.20
N ASP A 187 12.05 13.17 1.54
CA ASP A 187 13.23 13.68 0.82
C ASP A 187 13.33 13.09 -0.60
N ALA A 188 13.12 11.79 -0.75
CA ALA A 188 13.11 11.12 -2.04
C ALA A 188 12.00 11.67 -2.96
N LEU A 189 10.79 11.86 -2.42
CA LEU A 189 9.68 12.44 -3.15
C LEU A 189 9.96 13.89 -3.54
N ARG A 190 10.52 14.71 -2.64
CA ARG A 190 10.97 16.07 -2.97
C ARG A 190 11.93 16.02 -4.14
N SER A 191 12.94 15.16 -4.13
CA SER A 191 13.91 15.05 -5.23
C SER A 191 13.26 14.69 -6.57
N ILE A 192 12.19 13.89 -6.56
CA ILE A 192 11.46 13.48 -7.78
C ILE A 192 10.56 14.60 -8.29
N THR A 193 9.83 15.27 -7.40
CA THR A 193 8.84 16.28 -7.78
C THR A 193 9.46 17.65 -8.04
N SER A 194 10.60 17.95 -7.42
CA SER A 194 11.31 19.22 -7.60
C SER A 194 12.42 19.17 -8.65
N ALA A 195 12.70 17.99 -9.24
CA ALA A 195 13.72 17.86 -10.26
C ALA A 195 13.43 18.82 -11.43
N PRO A 196 14.26 19.86 -11.67
CA PRO A 196 14.20 20.57 -12.93
C PRO A 196 14.68 19.56 -13.98
N ILE A 197 13.76 19.07 -14.82
CA ILE A 197 14.16 18.38 -16.05
C ILE A 197 15.12 19.36 -16.74
N GLY A 198 16.41 18.99 -16.82
CA GLY A 198 17.52 19.90 -17.09
C GLY A 198 17.32 20.78 -18.32
N PRO A 199 18.16 21.83 -18.51
CA PRO A 199 17.92 22.83 -19.55
C PRO A 199 17.69 22.14 -20.90
N ARG A 200 16.57 22.46 -21.57
CA ARG A 200 16.37 22.10 -22.99
C ARG A 200 17.66 22.50 -23.69
N ARG A 201 18.36 21.53 -24.29
CA ARG A 201 19.46 21.85 -25.20
C ARG A 201 18.85 22.68 -26.32
N GLN A 202 18.96 24.00 -26.20
CA GLN A 202 18.84 24.89 -27.34
C GLN A 202 19.98 24.52 -28.29
N GLY A 203 19.65 24.57 -29.58
CA GLY A 203 20.35 23.84 -30.62
C GLY A 203 21.86 24.08 -30.69
N SER A 204 22.52 23.15 -31.37
CA SER A 204 23.72 23.48 -32.12
C SER A 204 23.74 22.69 -33.42
N ARG A 205 23.42 23.46 -34.47
CA ARG A 205 23.70 23.31 -35.90
C ARG A 205 22.86 22.33 -36.71
#